data_AF-A0A550GKE1-F1
#
_entry.id   AF-A0A550GKE1-F1
#
_cell.length_a   1.000
_cell.length_b   1.000
_cell.length_c   1.000
_cell.angle_alpha   90.00
_cell.angle_beta   90.00
_cell.angle_gamma   90.00
#
_symmetry.space_group_name_H-M   'P 1'
#
loop_
_entity.id
_entity.type
_entity.pdbx_description
1 polymer ?
#
loop_
_entity_poly.entity_id
_entity_poly.type
_entity_poly.pdbx_seq_one_letter_code
_entity_poly.pdbx_strand_id
1 'polypeptide(L)' 'MEIEKEKKFCGNCSSHNPYNYPTKSFCSARYVQNKDPIVDTLGYCSDWKPVNQNCYCVRDALKKKDTS' A
#
# COMPACT_ATOMS: atom_id res chain seq x y z
N MET A 1 -10.17 6.36 22.78
CA MET A 1 -10.34 6.11 21.33
C MET A 1 -9.38 5.01 20.96
N GLU A 2 -9.87 3.77 20.90
CA GLU A 2 -9.12 2.68 20.31
C GLU A 2 -9.09 2.95 18.81
N ILE A 3 -7.97 3.47 18.33
CA ILE A 3 -7.70 3.53 16.90
C ILE A 3 -7.64 2.06 16.48
N GLU A 4 -8.71 1.56 15.87
CA GLU A 4 -8.69 0.30 15.14
C GLU A 4 -7.39 0.31 14.34
N LYS A 5 -6.47 -0.61 14.67
CA LYS A 5 -5.15 -0.65 14.03
C LYS A 5 -5.39 -0.86 12.54
N GLU A 6 -5.45 0.24 11.78
CA GLU A 6 -5.54 0.18 10.33
C GLU A 6 -4.42 -0.71 9.86
N LYS A 7 -4.77 -1.80 9.18
CA LYS A 7 -3.80 -2.76 8.70
C LYS A 7 -2.79 -1.99 7.83
N LYS A 8 -1.51 -2.13 8.16
CA LYS A 8 -0.43 -1.47 7.42
C LYS A 8 -0.30 -2.14 6.08
N PHE A 9 -0.45 -1.37 5.01
CA PHE A 9 -0.35 -1.83 3.64
C PHE A 9 0.50 -0.88 2.80
N CYS A 10 1.22 -1.39 1.81
CA CYS A 10 1.92 -0.53 0.85
C CYS A 10 0.92 0.38 0.13
N GLY A 11 -0.32 -0.04 -0.06
CA GLY A 11 -1.39 0.78 -0.60
C GLY A 11 -1.85 1.94 0.29
N ASN A 12 -1.60 1.95 1.60
CA ASN A 12 -1.89 3.07 2.52
C ASN A 12 -0.61 3.68 3.11
N CYS A 13 0.52 3.52 2.43
CA CYS A 13 1.79 4.12 2.83
C CYS A 13 1.94 5.54 2.26
N SER A 14 2.57 6.49 2.94
CA SER A 14 2.83 7.83 2.39
C SER A 14 3.65 7.83 1.10
N SER A 15 4.44 6.76 0.86
CA SER A 15 5.31 6.61 -0.30
C SER A 15 4.67 5.85 -1.47
N HIS A 16 3.36 5.58 -1.39
CA HIS A 16 2.65 4.78 -2.39
C HIS A 16 2.21 5.62 -3.58
N ASN A 17 2.32 5.03 -4.77
CA ASN A 17 1.75 5.53 -6.01
C ASN A 17 1.06 4.36 -6.75
N PRO A 18 0.03 4.60 -7.56
CA PRO A 18 -0.57 3.55 -8.39
C PRO A 18 0.44 3.05 -9.44
N TYR A 19 0.48 1.73 -9.66
CA TYR A 19 1.27 1.10 -10.72
C TYR A 19 0.41 0.16 -11.58
N ASN A 20 -0.01 -0.97 -11.00
CA ASN A 20 -0.96 -1.90 -11.63
C ASN A 20 -2.16 -2.05 -10.70
N TYR A 21 -3.09 -1.11 -10.82
CA TYR A 21 -4.23 -1.01 -9.95
C TYR A 21 -5.17 -2.24 -10.07
N PRO A 22 -5.71 -2.79 -8.97
CA PRO A 22 -5.46 -2.44 -7.57
C PRO A 22 -4.38 -3.31 -6.91
N THR A 23 -3.69 -4.19 -7.63
CA THR A 23 -2.88 -5.26 -7.00
C THR A 23 -1.44 -4.88 -6.72
N LYS A 24 -0.85 -3.99 -7.52
CA LYS A 24 0.53 -3.52 -7.33
C LYS A 24 0.60 -2.00 -7.22
N SER A 25 1.44 -1.55 -6.30
CA SER A 25 1.77 -0.15 -6.06
C SER A 25 3.24 0.12 -6.36
N PHE A 26 3.54 1.33 -6.81
CA PHE A 26 4.89 1.84 -6.92
C PHE A 26 5.30 2.50 -5.59
N CYS A 27 6.41 2.06 -5.01
CA CYS A 27 6.96 2.62 -3.78
C CYS A 27 8.11 3.57 -4.10
N SER A 28 7.86 4.88 -3.96
CA SER A 28 8.88 5.92 -4.21
C SER A 28 10.07 5.82 -3.26
N ALA A 29 9.84 5.39 -2.01
CA ALA A 29 10.90 5.19 -1.03
C ALA A 29 11.89 4.07 -1.43
N ARG A 30 11.41 2.99 -2.06
CA ARG A 30 12.28 1.93 -2.59
C ARG A 30 13.01 2.38 -3.84
N TYR A 31 12.33 3.13 -4.70
CA TYR A 31 12.94 3.73 -5.89
C TYR A 31 14.16 4.61 -5.55
N VAL A 32 14.03 5.53 -4.60
CA VAL A 32 15.16 6.41 -4.20
C VAL A 32 16.30 5.64 -3.52
N GLN A 33 16.04 4.45 -2.99
CA GLN A 33 17.05 3.55 -2.40
C GLN A 33 17.66 2.59 -3.43
N ASN A 34 17.34 2.74 -4.72
CA ASN A 34 17.75 1.84 -5.79
C ASN A 34 17.34 0.37 -5.55
N LYS A 35 16.22 0.16 -4.85
CA LYS A 35 15.58 -1.13 -4.61
C LYS A 35 14.41 -1.31 -5.58
N ASP A 36 13.97 -2.55 -5.79
CA ASP A 36 12.80 -2.84 -6.61
C ASP A 36 11.55 -2.09 -6.10
N PRO A 37 11.01 -1.11 -6.85
CA PRO A 37 9.96 -0.22 -6.35
C PRO A 37 8.56 -0.82 -6.47
N ILE A 38 8.40 -1.94 -7.18
CA ILE A 38 7.09 -2.53 -7.45
C ILE A 38 6.72 -3.46 -6.30
N VAL A 39 5.72 -3.08 -5.51
CA VAL A 39 5.30 -3.82 -4.32
C VAL A 39 3.83 -4.20 -4.41
N ASP A 40 3.44 -5.28 -3.72
CA ASP A 40 2.03 -5.65 -3.61
C ASP A 40 1.27 -4.61 -2.79
N THR A 41 0.09 -4.21 -3.28
CA THR A 41 -0.74 -3.20 -2.62
C THR A 41 -1.18 -3.63 -1.22
N LEU A 42 -1.37 -4.93 -0.99
CA LEU A 42 -1.70 -5.53 0.32
C LEU A 42 -0.46 -6.05 1.09
N GLY A 43 0.75 -5.83 0.58
CA GLY A 43 1.99 -6.10 1.32
C GLY A 43 2.31 -4.99 2.31
N TYR A 44 3.37 -5.11 3.11
CA TYR A 44 3.90 -4.01 3.92
C TYR A 44 5.42 -4.15 4.10
N CYS A 45 6.07 -3.09 4.56
CA CYS A 45 7.51 -3.09 4.85
C CYS A 45 7.81 -2.30 6.13
N SER A 46 9.02 -2.46 6.66
CA SER A 46 9.47 -1.74 7.87
C SER A 46 9.54 -0.22 7.68
N ASP A 47 9.72 0.25 6.45
CA ASP A 47 9.75 1.67 6.08
C ASP A 47 8.35 2.28 5.90
N TRP A 48 7.28 1.54 6.23
CA TRP A 48 5.92 2.01 6.08
C TRP A 48 5.66 3.25 6.94
N LYS A 49 5.03 4.26 6.33
CA LYS A 49 4.63 5.50 6.97
C LYS A 49 3.13 5.71 6.75
N PRO A 50 2.37 6.09 7.79
CA PRO A 50 0.93 6.28 7.64
C PRO A 50 0.62 7.42 6.67
N VAL A 51 -0.46 7.27 5.91
CA VAL A 51 -1.13 8.37 5.22
C VAL A 51 -2.46 8.64 5.92
N ASN A 52 -2.78 9.91 6.18
CA ASN A 52 -4.03 10.30 6.86
C ASN A 52 -5.28 10.18 5.96
N GLN A 53 -5.16 9.52 4.81
CA GLN A 53 -6.20 9.46 3.78
C GLN A 53 -6.62 8.01 3.56
N ASN A 54 -7.93 7.76 3.49
CA ASN A 54 -8.45 6.45 3.12
C ASN A 54 -8.09 6.15 1.67
N CYS A 55 -7.25 5.14 1.43
CA CYS A 55 -6.77 4.82 0.09
C CYS A 55 -7.65 3.78 -0.62
N TYR A 56 -8.17 4.13 -1.79
CA TYR A 56 -8.97 3.24 -2.63
C TYR A 56 -8.18 2.01 -3.13
N CYS A 57 -6.86 2.13 -3.28
CA CYS A 57 -5.99 1.02 -3.68
C CYS A 57 -6.13 -0.17 -2.73
N VAL A 58 -6.10 0.07 -1.41
CA VAL A 58 -6.26 -0.99 -0.41
C VAL A 58 -7.68 -1.57 -0.46
N ARG A 59 -8.69 -0.70 -0.48
CA ARG A 59 -10.10 -1.12 -0.50
C ARG A 59 -10.40 -2.05 -1.68
N ASP A 60 -9.99 -1.65 -2.88
CA ASP A 60 -10.31 -2.40 -4.09
C ASP A 60 -9.40 -3.63 -4.25
N ALA A 61 -8.18 -3.60 -3.72
CA ALA A 61 -7.31 -4.78 -3.65
C ALA A 61 -7.89 -5.86 -2.73
N LEU A 62 -8.44 -5.47 -1.57
CA LEU A 62 -9.15 -6.38 -0.67
C LEU A 62 -10.35 -7.02 -1.39
N LYS A 63 -11.23 -6.21 -1.99
CA LYS A 63 -12.38 -6.71 -2.77
C LYS A 63 -11.97 -7.72 -3.84
N LYS A 64 -10.89 -7.46 -4.58
CA LYS A 64 -10.39 -8.37 -5.61
C LYS A 64 -9.91 -9.70 -5.02
N LYS A 65 -9.26 -9.67 -3.86
CA LYS A 65 -8.81 -10.87 -3.14
C LYS A 65 -9.98 -11.71 -2.63
N ASP A 66 -11.04 -11.09 -2.14
CA ASP A 66 -12.25 -11.79 -1.66
C ASP A 66 -13.06 -12.44 -2.81
N THR A 67 -12.84 -12.04 -4.06
CA THR A 67 -13.53 -12.58 -5.25
C THR A 67 -12.69 -13.64 -5.99
N SER A 68 -11.47 -13.97 -5.50
CA SER A 68 -10.53 -14.91 -6.14
C SER A 68 -10.46 -16.26 -5.43
#